data_AF-A0A8T5KV35-F1
#
_entry.id   AF-A0A8T5KV35-F1
#
_cell.length_a   1.000
_cell.length_b   1.000
_cell.length_c   1.000
_cell.angle_alpha   90.00
_cell.angle_beta   90.00
_cell.angle_gamma   90.00
#
_symmetry.space_group_name_H-M   'P 1'
#
loop_
_entity.id
_entity.type
_entity.pdbx_description
1 polymer ?
#
loop_
_entity_poly.entity_id
_entity_poly.type
_entity_poly.pdbx_seq_one_letter_code
_entity_poly.pdbx_strand_id
1 'polypeptide(L)'
;MKLISIKIEDKFLRDLERIAKAHRYSTKTEFIREAIRDKLDKIEKAELLKNVDKLFGSSKRKTTDEDLHNVREKLAKLYEEFGTGLSSKICF
;
A
#
# COMPACT_ATOMS: atom_id res chain seq x y z
N MET A 1 -4.82 -14.79 16.55
CA MET A 1 -4.29 -13.48 17.00
C MET A 1 -2.88 -13.68 17.55
N LYS A 2 -1.95 -12.77 17.27
CA LYS A 2 -0.63 -12.73 17.90
C LYS A 2 -0.52 -11.46 18.74
N LEU A 3 0.18 -11.52 19.87
CA LEU A 3 0.39 -10.38 20.77
C LEU A 3 1.70 -9.68 20.41
N ILE A 4 1.67 -8.36 20.33
CA ILE A 4 2.84 -7.50 20.16
C ILE A 4 2.82 -6.49 21.30
N SER A 5 3.94 -6.32 21.98
CA SER A 5 4.14 -5.28 23.00
C SER A 5 5.11 -4.24 22.47
N ILE A 6 4.77 -2.96 22.61
CA ILE A 6 5.60 -1.83 22.19
C ILE A 6 5.72 -0.84 23.35
N LYS A 7 6.90 -0.24 23.49
CA LYS A 7 7.10 0.90 24.39
C LYS A 7 6.92 2.18 23.59
N ILE A 8 6.11 3.09 24.12
CA ILE A 8 5.77 4.38 23.52
C ILE A 8 5.81 5.45 24.59
N GLU A 9 6.18 6.67 24.20
CA GLU A 9 6.20 7.81 25.10
C GLU A 9 4.78 8.23 25.50
N ASP A 10 4.61 8.69 26.74
CA ASP A 10 3.31 9.07 27.28
C ASP A 10 2.63 10.18 26.47
N LYS A 11 3.41 11.14 25.97
CA LYS A 11 2.89 12.21 25.13
C LYS A 11 2.31 11.66 23.84
N PHE A 12 3.03 10.74 23.19
CA PHE A 12 2.57 10.08 21.98
C PHE A 12 1.31 9.23 22.21
N LEU A 13 1.24 8.53 23.35
CA LEU A 13 0.04 7.78 23.72
C LEU A 13 -1.18 8.70 23.86
N ARG A 14 -1.04 9.87 24.49
CA ARG A 14 -2.13 10.85 24.62
C ARG A 14 -2.60 11.38 23.27
N ASP A 15 -1.67 11.66 22.36
CA ASP A 15 -2.02 12.08 21.00
C ASP A 15 -2.76 10.97 20.24
N LEU A 16 -2.31 9.74 20.36
CA LEU A 16 -2.96 8.57 19.77
C LEU A 16 -4.40 8.40 20.29
N GLU A 17 -4.62 8.55 21.59
CA GLU A 17 -5.95 8.48 22.18
C GLU A 17 -6.88 9.59 21.71
N ARG A 18 -6.36 10.81 21.60
CA ARG A 18 -7.12 11.97 21.11
C ARG A 18 -7.57 11.75 19.67
N ILE A 19 -6.68 11.29 18.80
CA ILE A 19 -6.98 11.00 17.39
C ILE A 19 -7.97 9.83 17.30
N ALA A 20 -7.72 8.73 18.02
CA ALA A 20 -8.60 7.57 18.02
C ALA A 20 -10.05 7.94 18.39
N LYS A 21 -10.23 8.79 19.42
CA LYS A 21 -11.56 9.29 19.82
C LYS A 21 -12.18 10.19 18.75
N ALA A 22 -11.39 11.10 18.16
CA ALA A 22 -11.88 12.01 17.12
C ALA A 22 -12.42 11.25 15.89
N HIS A 23 -11.78 10.13 15.54
CA HIS A 23 -12.19 9.26 14.44
C HIS A 23 -13.16 8.14 14.87
N ARG A 24 -13.73 8.21 16.08
CA ARG A 24 -14.75 7.29 16.61
C ARG A 24 -14.32 5.81 16.69
N TYR A 25 -13.03 5.56 16.87
CA TYR A 25 -12.56 4.20 17.12
C TYR A 25 -13.01 3.70 18.50
N SER A 26 -13.41 2.44 18.55
CA SER A 26 -13.91 1.81 19.77
C SER A 26 -12.77 1.44 20.74
N THR A 27 -11.62 1.04 20.20
CA THR A 27 -10.44 0.63 20.98
C THR A 27 -9.13 1.15 20.37
N LYS A 28 -8.11 1.35 21.21
CA LYS A 28 -6.76 1.73 20.74
C LYS A 28 -6.16 0.66 19.83
N THR A 29 -6.45 -0.61 20.13
CA THR A 29 -5.96 -1.75 19.36
C THR A 29 -6.55 -1.81 17.96
N GLU A 30 -7.81 -1.40 17.78
CA GLU A 30 -8.43 -1.26 16.47
C GLU A 30 -7.73 -0.17 15.66
N PHE A 31 -7.61 1.03 16.24
CA PHE A 31 -6.94 2.17 15.62
C PHE A 31 -5.50 1.82 15.18
N ILE A 32 -4.71 1.23 16.08
CA ILE A 32 -3.32 0.85 15.79
C ILE A 32 -3.26 -0.21 14.69
N ARG A 33 -4.16 -1.20 14.70
CA ARG A 33 -4.18 -2.25 13.65
C ARG A 33 -4.50 -1.67 12.28
N GLU A 34 -5.47 -0.77 12.19
CA GLU A 34 -5.83 -0.12 10.94
C GLU A 34 -4.70 0.77 10.42
N ALA A 35 -4.11 1.60 11.30
CA ALA A 35 -2.97 2.44 10.95
C ALA A 35 -1.77 1.61 10.44
N ILE A 36 -1.50 0.44 11.04
CA ILE A 36 -0.44 -0.46 10.57
C ILE A 36 -0.77 -1.04 9.19
N ARG A 37 -2.00 -1.48 8.94
CA ARG A 37 -2.42 -1.98 7.62
C ARG A 37 -2.28 -0.91 6.55
N ASP A 38 -2.84 0.27 6.80
CA ASP A 38 -2.73 1.40 5.88
C ASP A 38 -1.28 1.77 5.57
N LYS A 39 -0.39 1.66 6.55
CA LYS A 39 1.03 1.94 6.34
C LYS A 39 1.71 0.85 5.51
N LEU A 40 1.40 -0.42 5.74
CA LEU A 40 1.92 -1.54 4.95
C LEU A 40 1.47 -1.44 3.50
N ASP A 41 0.17 -1.20 3.26
CA ASP A 41 -0.38 -1.05 1.91
C ASP A 41 0.27 0.12 1.15
N LYS A 42 0.55 1.23 1.84
CA LYS A 42 1.25 2.38 1.25
C LYS A 42 2.70 2.06 0.90
N ILE A 43 3.39 1.28 1.74
CA ILE A 43 4.77 0.85 1.48
C ILE A 43 4.81 -0.07 0.26
N GLU A 44 3.94 -1.08 0.23
CA GLU A 44 3.85 -2.03 -0.88
C GLU A 44 3.53 -1.33 -2.20
N LYS A 45 2.53 -0.44 -2.21
CA LYS A 45 2.20 0.36 -3.40
C LYS A 45 3.37 1.24 -3.84
N ALA A 46 4.09 1.84 -2.90
CA ALA A 46 5.26 2.67 -3.24
C ALA A 46 6.42 1.84 -3.82
N GLU A 47 6.60 0.60 -3.37
CA GLU A 47 7.59 -0.32 -3.92
C GLU A 47 7.20 -0.82 -5.31
N LEU A 48 5.93 -1.17 -5.52
CA LEU A 48 5.40 -1.52 -6.85
C LEU A 48 5.61 -0.37 -7.84
N LEU A 49 5.25 0.87 -7.46
CA LEU A 49 5.46 2.04 -8.32
C LEU A 49 6.94 2.26 -8.66
N LYS A 50 7.87 2.07 -7.72
CA LYS A 50 9.31 2.14 -8.01
C LYS A 50 9.76 1.07 -9.00
N ASN A 51 9.17 -0.12 -8.95
CA ASN A 51 9.49 -1.20 -9.88
C ASN A 51 8.91 -0.91 -11.28
N VAL A 52 7.70 -0.36 -11.35
CA VAL A 52 7.10 0.18 -12.56
C VAL A 52 7.99 1.26 -13.16
N ASP A 53 8.36 2.29 -12.39
CA ASP A 53 9.22 3.39 -12.87
C ASP A 53 10.58 2.92 -13.38
N LYS A 54 11.18 1.88 -12.78
CA LYS A 54 12.41 1.26 -13.30
C LYS A 54 12.19 0.60 -14.66
N LEU A 55 11.05 -0.05 -14.86
CA LEU A 55 10.69 -0.66 -16.14
C LEU A 55 10.43 0.41 -17.21
N PHE A 56 9.67 1.46 -16.89
CA PHE A 56 9.31 2.53 -17.83
C PHE A 56 10.44 3.55 -18.08
N GLY A 57 11.21 3.91 -17.06
CA GLY A 57 12.29 4.91 -17.13
C GLY A 57 13.58 4.43 -17.80
N SER A 58 13.68 3.13 -18.12
CA SER A 58 14.87 2.55 -18.77
C SER A 58 14.88 2.72 -20.30
N SER A 59 13.78 3.13 -20.93
CA SER A 59 13.72 3.26 -22.39
C SER A 59 13.92 4.71 -22.86
N LYS A 60 15.13 5.03 -23.33
CA LYS A 60 15.40 6.17 -24.24
C LYS A 60 15.06 5.83 -25.71
N ARG A 61 14.48 4.67 -25.99
CA ARG A 61 14.15 4.22 -27.36
C ARG A 61 12.70 4.57 -27.69
N LYS A 62 12.43 4.85 -28.97
CA LYS A 62 11.06 4.91 -29.50
C LYS A 62 10.43 3.52 -29.32
N THR A 63 9.66 3.36 -28.27
CA THR A 63 8.89 2.14 -27.98
C THR A 63 7.82 1.97 -29.06
N THR A 64 7.78 0.81 -29.73
CA THR A 64 6.72 0.47 -30.68
C THR A 64 5.46 0.02 -29.94
N ASP A 65 4.30 0.02 -30.60
CA ASP A 65 3.03 -0.40 -29.99
C ASP A 65 3.08 -1.86 -29.48
N GLU A 66 3.84 -2.73 -30.13
CA GLU A 66 4.06 -4.11 -29.68
C GLU A 66 4.81 -4.18 -28.35
N ASP A 67 5.83 -3.34 -28.16
CA ASP A 67 6.58 -3.28 -26.91
C ASP A 67 5.69 -2.79 -25.75
N LEU A 68 4.82 -1.81 -26.02
CA LEU A 68 3.83 -1.33 -25.05
C LEU A 68 2.81 -2.42 -24.69
N HIS A 69 2.37 -3.21 -25.67
CA HIS A 69 1.44 -4.32 -25.44
C HIS A 69 2.08 -5.39 -24.53
N ASN A 70 3.32 -5.78 -24.82
CA ASN A 70 4.06 -6.77 -24.04
C ASN A 70 4.32 -6.29 -22.58
N VAL A 71 4.57 -5.00 -22.39
CA VAL A 71 4.73 -4.42 -21.03
C VAL A 71 3.40 -4.41 -20.29
N ARG A 72 2.28 -4.09 -20.95
CA ARG A 72 0.94 -4.14 -20.35
C ARG A 72 0.56 -5.56 -19.92
N GLU A 73 0.87 -6.58 -20.72
CA GLU A 73 0.61 -7.97 -20.33
C GLU A 73 1.45 -8.40 -19.11
N LYS A 74 2.73 -8.01 -19.07
CA LYS A 74 3.59 -8.30 -17.90
C LYS A 74 3.09 -7.59 -16.64
N LEU A 75 2.61 -6.36 -16.77
CA LEU A 75 1.96 -5.64 -15.67
C LEU A 75 0.69 -6.33 -15.21
N ALA A 76 -0.18 -6.75 -16.14
CA ALA A 76 -1.42 -7.45 -15.79
C ALA A 76 -1.13 -8.73 -14.98
N LYS A 77 -0.13 -9.51 -15.38
CA LYS A 77 0.31 -10.70 -14.64
C LYS A 77 0.88 -10.37 -13.26
N LEU A 78 1.71 -9.33 -13.15
CA LEU A 78 2.20 -8.85 -11.85
C LEU A 78 1.01 -8.41 -10.97
N TYR A 79 0.05 -7.67 -11.52
CA TYR A 79 -1.15 -7.27 -10.78
C TYR A 79 -2.02 -8.45 -10.36
N GLU A 80 -2.09 -9.55 -11.12
CA GLU A 80 -2.79 -10.77 -10.71
C GLU A 80 -2.03 -11.52 -9.60
N GLU A 81 -0.71 -11.60 -9.69
CA GLU A 81 0.14 -12.25 -8.69
C GLU A 81 0.14 -11.51 -7.34
N PHE A 82 0.19 -10.17 -7.37
CA PHE A 82 0.11 -9.32 -6.17
C PHE A 82 -1.34 -8.97 -5.76
N GLY A 83 -2.32 -9.24 -6.62
CA GLY A 83 -3.69 -8.71 -6.55
C GLY A 83 -4.71 -9.51 -5.75
N THR A 84 -4.31 -10.52 -4.98
CA THR A 84 -5.23 -11.19 -4.03
C THR A 84 -5.67 -10.30 -2.85
N GLY A 85 -5.57 -8.96 -2.98
CA GLY A 85 -6.09 -7.96 -2.05
C GLY A 85 -6.75 -6.72 -2.68
N LEU A 86 -6.84 -6.58 -4.00
CA LEU A 86 -7.41 -5.39 -4.66
C LEU A 86 -8.51 -5.74 -5.68
N SER A 87 -9.27 -6.80 -5.42
CA SER A 87 -10.54 -7.04 -6.12
C SER A 87 -11.63 -6.15 -5.51
N SER A 88 -11.73 -4.93 -6.05
CA SER A 88 -12.95 -4.14 -6.25
C SER A 88 -12.59 -2.66 -6.20
N LYS A 89 -13.04 -1.92 -7.21
CA LYS A 89 -12.87 -0.47 -7.42
C LYS A 89 -11.59 -0.05 -8.14
N ILE A 90 -11.48 -0.40 -9.42
CA ILE A 90 -11.36 0.62 -10.48
C ILE A 90 -12.17 0.10 -11.67
N CYS A 91 -13.44 0.49 -11.75
CA CYS A 91 -14.14 0.69 -13.02
C CYS A 91 -14.27 2.21 -13.15
N PHE A 92 -13.51 2.80 -14.07
CA PHE A 92 -13.82 4.05 -14.76
C PHE A 92 -13.04 4.05 -16.08
#